data_AF-A0A2P2LBI0-F1
#
_entry.id   AF-A0A2P2LBI0-F1
#
_cell.length_a   1.000
_cell.length_b   1.000
_cell.length_c   1.000
_cell.angle_alpha   90.00
_cell.angle_beta   90.00
_cell.angle_gamma   90.00
#
_symmetry.space_group_name_H-M   'P 1'
#
loop_
_entity.id
_entity.type
_entity.pdbx_description
1 polymer ?
#
loop_
_entity_poly.entity_id
_entity_poly.type
_entity_poly.pdbx_seq_one_letter_code
_entity_poly.pdbx_strand_id
1 'polypeptide(L)'
;MSQVTGGVVLLSLRLVSVGSLTLSSTPTATSHFLRPNSRTYSVRAMASHIVGYPRMGPKRELKFALEAFWDNKSSAEELQKVAANLRSSIWKQMADAGIKYIPSNTFSYYDQVLDTTAMLGAVPERYGWNGGEIGFDIYFSMARGNATVPAMEMTKWFDTNYHYIVPELGPEVKFSYASHKAVDEYKEAKSVSWLDLVSLTYFVTSFCCGCICSIFLYE
;
A
#
# COMPACT_ATOMS: atom_id res chain seq x y z
N MET A 1 8.18 45.82 -21.76
CA MET A 1 9.45 46.33 -22.34
C MET A 1 10.51 46.22 -21.26
N SER A 2 11.70 45.65 -21.43
CA SER A 2 12.45 45.24 -22.62
C SER A 2 13.40 44.08 -22.25
N GLN A 3 13.52 43.12 -23.17
CA GLN A 3 14.58 42.11 -23.24
C GLN A 3 15.95 42.73 -23.52
N VAL A 4 17.03 42.07 -23.09
CA VAL A 4 18.34 41.90 -23.78
C VAL A 4 18.98 40.62 -23.16
N THR A 5 18.95 39.44 -23.78
CA THR A 5 20.04 38.76 -24.58
C THR A 5 21.45 38.89 -23.96
N GLY A 6 22.36 37.92 -23.90
CA GLY A 6 22.56 36.56 -24.41
C GLY A 6 24.07 36.27 -24.26
N GLY A 7 24.51 35.00 -24.15
CA GLY A 7 25.95 34.68 -24.22
C GLY A 7 26.41 33.42 -23.47
N VAL A 8 26.69 32.37 -24.24
CA VAL A 8 27.10 31.01 -23.88
C VAL A 8 28.60 30.94 -23.52
N VAL A 9 29.00 30.13 -22.53
CA VAL A 9 30.22 29.29 -22.65
C VAL A 9 30.00 27.93 -21.99
N LEU A 10 30.08 26.92 -22.84
CA LEU A 10 30.14 25.49 -22.57
C LEU A 10 31.52 25.14 -22.01
N LEU A 11 31.63 24.46 -20.86
CA LEU A 11 32.87 23.76 -20.50
C LEU A 11 32.57 22.30 -20.17
N SER A 12 32.74 21.48 -21.19
CA SER A 12 32.87 20.03 -21.09
C SER A 12 34.25 19.70 -20.53
N LEU A 13 34.32 18.94 -19.44
CA LEU A 13 35.50 18.17 -19.05
C LEU A 13 35.05 16.77 -18.63
N ARG A 14 35.17 15.83 -19.56
CA ARG A 14 35.48 14.42 -19.28
C ARG A 14 37.01 14.26 -19.20
N LEU A 15 37.43 13.05 -18.79
CA LEU A 15 38.80 12.49 -18.71
C LEU A 15 39.47 12.73 -17.32
N VAL A 16 40.09 11.77 -16.62
CA VAL A 16 40.64 10.44 -16.94
C VAL A 16 40.73 9.58 -15.66
N SER A 17 40.56 8.26 -15.82
CA SER A 17 41.02 7.22 -14.89
C SER A 17 42.55 7.12 -14.87
N VAL A 18 43.19 7.38 -13.73
CA VAL A 18 44.61 7.01 -13.49
C VAL A 18 44.64 6.43 -12.07
N GLY A 19 44.97 5.16 -11.85
CA GLY A 19 46.13 4.46 -12.37
C GLY A 19 47.13 4.36 -11.21
N SER A 20 47.27 3.16 -10.67
CA SER A 20 48.09 2.78 -9.52
C SER A 20 49.51 3.36 -9.58
N LEU A 21 49.93 4.11 -8.56
CA LEU A 21 51.33 4.51 -8.37
C LEU A 21 52.03 3.47 -7.50
N THR A 22 52.82 2.61 -8.13
CA THR A 22 53.83 1.80 -7.44
C THR A 22 55.08 2.64 -7.21
N LEU A 23 55.31 3.05 -5.96
CA LEU A 23 56.62 3.54 -5.53
C LEU A 23 57.32 2.44 -4.73
N SER A 24 58.41 1.90 -5.29
CA SER A 24 59.33 1.03 -4.58
C SER A 24 60.18 1.86 -3.63
N SER A 25 60.11 1.56 -2.33
CA SER A 25 61.23 1.78 -1.42
C SER A 25 61.11 0.83 -0.24
N THR A 26 62.08 -0.05 -0.09
CA THR A 26 62.38 -0.70 1.19
C THR A 26 63.07 0.34 2.08
N PRO A 27 62.72 0.39 3.36
CA PRO A 27 63.70 -0.12 4.32
C PRO A 27 63.10 -0.92 5.46
N THR A 28 63.93 -1.86 5.90
CA THR A 28 63.86 -2.68 7.09
C THR A 28 63.67 -1.85 8.35
N ALA A 29 62.58 -2.06 9.08
CA ALA A 29 62.46 -1.78 10.50
C ALA A 29 61.30 -2.58 11.09
N THR A 30 61.63 -3.69 11.73
CA THR A 30 60.68 -4.54 12.46
C THR A 30 60.24 -3.80 13.72
N SER A 31 59.14 -3.04 13.63
CA SER A 31 58.37 -2.62 14.80
C SER A 31 57.03 -3.35 14.76
N HIS A 32 56.75 -4.15 15.78
CA HIS A 32 55.44 -4.76 16.00
C HIS A 32 54.44 -3.64 16.39
N PHE A 33 54.01 -2.86 15.41
CA PHE A 33 52.87 -1.97 15.54
C PHE A 33 51.62 -2.85 15.49
N LEU A 34 50.99 -3.03 16.65
CA LEU A 34 49.66 -3.65 16.74
C LEU A 34 48.72 -2.83 15.86
N ARG A 35 48.28 -3.41 14.73
CA ARG A 35 47.23 -2.81 13.89
C ARG A 35 46.02 -2.54 14.80
N PRO A 36 45.53 -1.29 14.91
CA PRO A 36 44.27 -1.07 15.57
C PRO A 36 43.22 -1.89 14.82
N ASN A 37 42.59 -2.81 15.53
CA ASN A 37 41.52 -3.64 15.01
C ASN A 37 40.34 -2.72 14.73
N SER A 38 40.31 -2.09 13.55
CA SER A 38 39.18 -1.28 13.10
C SER A 38 38.02 -2.23 12.84
N ARG A 39 37.32 -2.62 13.90
CA ARG A 39 35.98 -3.18 13.78
C ARG A 39 35.13 -2.08 13.16
N THR A 40 34.97 -2.14 11.84
CA THR A 40 33.94 -1.39 11.14
C THR A 40 32.61 -1.92 11.62
N TYR A 41 32.05 -1.25 12.63
CA TYR A 41 30.66 -1.46 13.01
C TYR A 41 29.83 -0.98 11.82
N SER A 42 29.28 -1.93 11.06
CA SER A 42 28.22 -1.63 10.09
C SER A 42 27.03 -1.11 10.89
N VAL A 43 26.92 0.20 11.00
CA VAL A 43 25.71 0.84 11.52
C VAL A 43 24.62 0.51 10.51
N ARG A 44 23.74 -0.44 10.85
CA ARG A 44 22.53 -0.68 10.06
C ARG A 44 21.78 0.65 10.01
N ALA A 45 21.59 1.20 8.81
CA ALA A 45 20.75 2.37 8.63
C ALA A 45 19.36 2.07 9.20
N MET A 46 18.91 2.90 10.14
CA MET A 46 17.56 2.83 10.69
C MET A 46 16.56 3.03 9.56
N ALA A 47 15.58 2.13 9.48
CA ALA A 47 14.53 2.17 8.49
C ALA A 47 13.23 2.67 9.12
N SER A 48 12.53 3.56 8.42
CA SER A 48 11.17 3.99 8.76
C SER A 48 10.15 3.10 8.05
N HIS A 49 9.09 2.73 8.78
CA HIS A 49 7.97 1.94 8.28
C HIS A 49 6.67 2.56 8.77
N ILE A 50 5.69 2.70 7.89
CA ILE A 50 4.32 3.04 8.25
C ILE A 50 3.47 1.78 8.18
N VAL A 51 2.71 1.56 9.24
CA VAL A 51 1.70 0.50 9.30
C VAL A 51 0.57 0.97 8.37
N GLY A 52 -0.32 1.89 8.79
CA GLY A 52 -1.47 2.29 7.96
C GLY A 52 -1.47 3.77 7.60
N TYR A 53 -2.24 4.15 6.58
CA TYR A 53 -2.47 5.55 6.23
C TYR A 53 -3.98 5.86 6.06
N PRO A 54 -4.48 7.03 6.51
CA PRO A 54 -5.87 7.43 6.29
C PRO A 54 -6.21 7.53 4.81
N ARG A 55 -7.31 6.88 4.41
CA ARG A 55 -7.74 6.77 3.00
C ARG A 55 -8.81 7.78 2.57
N MET A 56 -9.38 8.55 3.51
CA MET A 56 -10.45 9.51 3.21
C MET A 56 -9.99 10.71 2.37
N GLY A 57 -8.69 11.01 2.41
CA GLY A 57 -8.10 12.21 1.82
C GLY A 57 -8.22 13.46 2.71
N PRO A 58 -7.42 14.51 2.46
CA PRO A 58 -7.37 15.71 3.31
C PRO A 58 -8.69 16.46 3.42
N LYS A 59 -9.53 16.44 2.37
CA LYS A 59 -10.84 17.09 2.32
C LYS A 59 -12.00 16.09 2.29
N ARG A 60 -11.76 14.83 2.68
CA ARG A 60 -12.74 13.74 2.61
C ARG A 60 -13.23 13.46 1.18
N GLU A 61 -12.33 13.58 0.21
CA GLU A 61 -12.59 13.38 -1.22
C GLU A 61 -13.22 12.00 -1.48
N LEU A 62 -12.74 10.95 -0.80
CA LEU A 62 -13.28 9.61 -0.95
C LEU A 62 -14.74 9.50 -0.48
N LYS A 63 -15.09 10.20 0.62
CA LYS A 63 -16.45 10.20 1.16
C LYS A 63 -17.43 10.75 0.12
N PHE A 64 -17.14 11.91 -0.46
CA PHE A 64 -18.02 12.54 -1.44
C PHE A 64 -18.10 11.73 -2.74
N ALA A 65 -17.00 11.11 -3.16
CA ALA A 65 -17.00 10.23 -4.33
C ALA A 65 -17.86 8.98 -4.11
N LEU A 66 -17.82 8.37 -2.93
CA LEU A 66 -18.67 7.24 -2.57
C LEU A 66 -20.15 7.63 -2.49
N GLU A 67 -20.46 8.76 -1.85
CA GLU A 67 -21.83 9.28 -1.77
C GLU A 67 -22.40 9.58 -3.17
N ALA A 68 -21.60 10.21 -4.05
CA ALA A 68 -22.00 10.46 -5.43
C ALA A 68 -22.22 9.17 -6.23
N PHE A 69 -21.38 8.15 -6.02
CA PHE A 69 -21.52 6.85 -6.68
C PHE A 69 -22.80 6.14 -6.24
N TRP A 70 -23.10 6.16 -4.94
CA TRP A 70 -24.31 5.55 -4.40
C TRP A 70 -25.59 6.28 -4.79
N ASP A 71 -25.52 7.60 -4.97
CA ASP A 71 -26.62 8.42 -5.50
C ASP A 71 -26.79 8.28 -7.03
N ASN A 72 -25.99 7.44 -7.70
CA ASN A 72 -25.91 7.32 -9.17
C ASN A 72 -25.56 8.63 -9.90
N LYS A 73 -24.89 9.56 -9.21
CA LYS A 73 -24.44 10.86 -9.76
C LYS A 73 -23.05 10.78 -10.41
N SER A 74 -22.29 9.72 -10.14
CA SER A 74 -20.96 9.47 -10.71
C SER A 74 -20.81 8.03 -11.17
N SER A 75 -19.96 7.80 -12.16
CA SER A 75 -19.69 6.45 -12.68
C SER A 75 -18.65 5.70 -11.83
N ALA A 76 -18.59 4.37 -11.99
CA ALA A 76 -17.55 3.54 -11.37
C ALA A 76 -16.13 3.99 -11.77
N GLU A 77 -15.96 4.44 -13.02
CA GLU A 77 -14.68 4.95 -13.52
C GLU A 77 -14.25 6.24 -12.81
N GLU A 78 -15.20 7.14 -12.51
CA GLU A 78 -14.92 8.37 -11.77
C GLU A 78 -14.50 8.07 -10.33
N LEU A 79 -15.18 7.13 -9.67
CA LEU A 79 -14.80 6.67 -8.33
C LEU A 79 -13.38 6.06 -8.34
N GLN A 80 -13.06 5.24 -9.34
CA GLN A 80 -11.72 4.67 -9.50
C GLN A 80 -10.66 5.74 -9.76
N LYS A 81 -10.96 6.76 -10.58
CA LYS A 81 -10.04 7.90 -10.82
C LYS A 81 -9.75 8.66 -9.54
N VAL A 82 -10.76 8.97 -8.72
CA VAL A 82 -10.56 9.63 -7.43
C VAL A 82 -9.71 8.76 -6.49
N ALA A 83 -10.00 7.46 -6.44
CA ALA A 83 -9.23 6.51 -5.63
C ALA A 83 -7.76 6.43 -6.06
N ALA A 84 -7.48 6.28 -7.36
CA ALA A 84 -6.13 6.23 -7.91
C ALA A 84 -5.34 7.52 -7.62
N ASN A 85 -5.98 8.68 -7.78
CA ASN A 85 -5.36 9.97 -7.45
C ASN A 85 -5.00 10.08 -5.97
N LEU A 86 -5.89 9.65 -5.08
CA LEU A 86 -5.62 9.61 -3.64
C LEU A 86 -4.46 8.68 -3.31
N ARG A 87 -4.44 7.45 -3.85
CA ARG A 87 -3.35 6.49 -3.66
C ARG A 87 -2.01 7.05 -4.14
N SER A 88 -1.98 7.60 -5.36
CA SER A 88 -0.78 8.22 -5.94
C SER A 88 -0.25 9.37 -5.09
N SER A 89 -1.14 10.25 -4.61
CA SER A 89 -0.75 11.36 -3.74
C SER A 89 -0.17 10.88 -2.42
N ILE A 90 -0.77 9.85 -1.81
CA ILE A 90 -0.31 9.28 -0.54
C ILE A 90 1.06 8.64 -0.69
N TRP A 91 1.30 7.85 -1.75
CA TRP A 91 2.60 7.23 -1.98
C TRP A 91 3.70 8.25 -2.25
N LYS A 92 3.40 9.30 -3.04
CA LYS A 92 4.35 10.41 -3.27
C LYS A 92 4.69 11.13 -1.96
N GLN A 93 3.68 11.47 -1.16
CA GLN A 93 3.89 12.12 0.12
C GLN A 93 4.76 11.27 1.07
N MET A 94 4.56 9.96 1.11
CA MET A 94 5.38 9.07 1.93
C MET A 94 6.81 8.92 1.39
N ALA A 95 6.98 8.88 0.07
CA ALA A 95 8.28 8.85 -0.58
C ALA A 95 9.07 10.15 -0.34
N ASP A 96 8.41 11.30 -0.48
CA ASP A 96 8.99 12.62 -0.22
C ASP A 96 9.39 12.81 1.25
N ALA A 97 8.69 12.15 2.17
CA ALA A 97 9.04 12.10 3.59
C ALA A 97 10.25 11.18 3.89
N GLY A 98 10.82 10.50 2.90
CA GLY A 98 11.98 9.62 3.07
C GLY A 98 11.66 8.30 3.77
N ILE A 99 10.41 7.82 3.68
CA ILE A 99 10.00 6.56 4.30
C ILE A 99 10.53 5.39 3.47
N LYS A 100 11.28 4.48 4.12
CA LYS A 100 11.87 3.33 3.44
C LYS A 100 10.85 2.26 3.08
N TYR A 101 9.90 2.00 3.98
CA TYR A 101 8.86 0.99 3.76
C TYR A 101 7.47 1.63 3.68
N ILE A 102 6.99 1.75 2.44
CA ILE A 102 5.69 2.33 2.12
C ILE A 102 4.67 1.20 1.99
N PRO A 103 3.56 1.23 2.75
CA PRO A 103 2.56 0.19 2.67
C PRO A 103 1.72 0.31 1.38
N SER A 104 1.47 -0.83 0.75
CA SER A 104 0.49 -1.02 -0.32
C SER A 104 -0.73 -1.76 0.21
N ASN A 105 -1.90 -1.63 -0.44
CA ASN A 105 -3.14 -2.30 -0.03
C ASN A 105 -3.78 -1.77 1.27
N THR A 106 -3.38 -0.60 1.75
CA THR A 106 -4.04 0.07 2.89
C THR A 106 -5.28 0.86 2.49
N PHE A 107 -5.38 1.23 1.20
CA PHE A 107 -6.57 1.86 0.64
C PHE A 107 -7.71 0.85 0.60
N SER A 108 -8.95 1.29 0.81
CA SER A 108 -10.16 0.48 0.69
C SER A 108 -11.34 1.41 0.43
N TYR A 109 -12.31 0.94 -0.33
CA TYR A 109 -13.52 1.71 -0.62
C TYR A 109 -14.47 1.74 0.57
N TYR A 110 -14.47 0.72 1.41
CA TYR A 110 -15.34 0.65 2.58
C TYR A 110 -14.60 0.16 3.81
N ASP A 111 -14.11 -1.07 3.78
CA ASP A 111 -13.44 -1.71 4.90
C ASP A 111 -12.35 -2.70 4.45
N GLN A 112 -11.23 -2.74 5.17
CA GLN A 112 -10.12 -3.63 4.85
C GLN A 112 -10.41 -5.10 5.13
N VAL A 113 -11.29 -5.43 6.08
CA VAL A 113 -11.68 -6.83 6.32
C VAL A 113 -12.61 -7.27 5.20
N LEU A 114 -13.54 -6.42 4.79
CA LEU A 114 -14.35 -6.64 3.59
C LEU A 114 -13.49 -6.84 2.33
N ASP A 115 -12.42 -6.06 2.14
CA ASP A 115 -11.48 -6.27 1.03
C ASP A 115 -10.87 -7.67 1.06
N THR A 116 -10.53 -8.19 2.24
CA THR A 116 -10.00 -9.55 2.37
C THR A 116 -11.06 -10.62 2.10
N THR A 117 -12.30 -10.40 2.55
CA THR A 117 -13.46 -11.25 2.24
C THR A 117 -13.67 -11.34 0.73
N ALA A 118 -13.60 -10.20 0.03
CA ALA A 118 -13.72 -10.14 -1.43
C ALA A 118 -12.56 -10.84 -2.12
N MET A 119 -11.32 -10.62 -1.69
CA MET A 119 -10.14 -11.30 -2.25
C MET A 119 -10.19 -12.82 -2.13
N LEU A 120 -10.75 -13.34 -1.03
CA LEU A 120 -10.92 -14.78 -0.79
C LEU A 120 -12.21 -15.35 -1.40
N GLY A 121 -13.05 -14.51 -2.02
CA GLY A 121 -14.33 -14.96 -2.57
C GLY A 121 -15.29 -15.48 -1.49
N ALA A 122 -15.14 -15.03 -0.25
CA ALA A 122 -15.98 -15.45 0.87
C ALA A 122 -17.31 -14.65 0.89
N VAL A 123 -18.01 -14.64 -0.24
CA VAL A 123 -19.28 -13.90 -0.42
C VAL A 123 -20.44 -14.80 -0.02
N PRO A 124 -21.33 -14.37 0.91
CA PRO A 124 -22.54 -15.12 1.24
C PRO A 124 -23.45 -15.35 0.03
N GLU A 125 -24.05 -16.54 -0.08
CA GLU A 125 -24.88 -16.96 -1.22
C GLU A 125 -26.06 -16.02 -1.50
N ARG A 126 -26.59 -15.35 -0.46
CA ARG A 126 -27.70 -14.38 -0.58
C ARG A 126 -27.39 -13.21 -1.53
N TYR A 127 -26.12 -12.92 -1.79
CA TYR A 127 -25.73 -11.87 -2.73
C TYR A 127 -25.66 -12.35 -4.19
N GLY A 128 -25.91 -13.65 -4.45
CA GLY A 128 -26.03 -14.19 -5.81
C GLY A 128 -24.75 -14.16 -6.64
N TRP A 129 -23.58 -14.18 -5.98
CA TRP A 129 -22.29 -14.17 -6.68
C TRP A 129 -21.94 -15.56 -7.21
N ASN A 130 -21.85 -15.69 -8.54
CA ASN A 130 -21.63 -16.97 -9.23
C ASN A 130 -20.15 -17.25 -9.55
N GLY A 131 -19.23 -16.63 -8.81
CA GLY A 131 -17.78 -16.69 -9.06
C GLY A 131 -17.30 -15.67 -10.08
N GLY A 132 -15.98 -15.50 -10.15
CA GLY A 132 -15.30 -14.52 -11.02
C GLY A 132 -14.70 -13.35 -10.25
N GLU A 133 -14.43 -12.23 -10.92
CA GLU A 133 -13.91 -11.04 -10.26
C GLU A 133 -15.04 -10.26 -9.58
N ILE A 134 -14.85 -9.91 -8.31
CA ILE A 134 -15.84 -9.13 -7.54
C ILE A 134 -15.76 -7.66 -7.96
N GLY A 135 -16.83 -7.21 -8.62
CA GLY A 135 -17.05 -5.80 -8.93
C GLY A 135 -17.62 -4.99 -7.76
N PHE A 136 -17.79 -3.68 -7.98
CA PHE A 136 -18.34 -2.76 -6.97
C PHE A 136 -19.75 -3.11 -6.53
N ASP A 137 -20.57 -3.69 -7.41
CA ASP A 137 -21.97 -4.01 -7.09
C ASP A 137 -22.06 -5.02 -5.94
N ILE A 138 -21.34 -6.15 -6.04
CA ILE A 138 -21.28 -7.16 -4.99
C ILE A 138 -20.55 -6.62 -3.76
N TYR A 139 -19.44 -5.90 -3.95
CA TYR A 139 -18.67 -5.31 -2.85
C TYR A 139 -19.52 -4.37 -1.98
N PHE A 140 -20.24 -3.42 -2.59
CA PHE A 140 -21.12 -2.51 -1.83
C PHE A 140 -22.39 -3.20 -1.35
N SER A 141 -22.91 -4.19 -2.07
CA SER A 141 -24.04 -5.00 -1.60
C SER A 141 -23.70 -5.72 -0.28
N MET A 142 -22.48 -6.24 -0.12
CA MET A 142 -22.01 -6.76 1.17
C MET A 142 -21.88 -5.68 2.24
N ALA A 143 -21.32 -4.52 1.88
CA ALA A 143 -21.04 -3.43 2.83
C ALA A 143 -22.30 -2.75 3.40
N ARG A 144 -23.31 -2.50 2.54
CA ARG A 144 -24.48 -1.68 2.90
C ARG A 144 -25.83 -2.28 2.52
N GLY A 145 -25.84 -3.51 1.99
CA GLY A 145 -27.04 -4.16 1.50
C GLY A 145 -27.54 -3.53 0.20
N ASN A 146 -28.63 -4.11 -0.30
CA ASN A 146 -29.39 -3.59 -1.43
C ASN A 146 -30.88 -3.62 -1.08
N ALA A 147 -31.76 -3.29 -2.04
CA ALA A 147 -33.21 -3.24 -1.79
C ALA A 147 -33.83 -4.60 -1.39
N THR A 148 -33.15 -5.70 -1.69
CA THR A 148 -33.66 -7.08 -1.52
C THR A 148 -32.88 -7.87 -0.47
N VAL A 149 -31.62 -7.52 -0.22
CA VAL A 149 -30.67 -8.29 0.60
C VAL A 149 -30.06 -7.38 1.67
N PRO A 150 -30.04 -7.80 2.95
CA PRO A 150 -29.44 -7.02 4.02
C PRO A 150 -27.90 -6.94 3.88
N ALA A 151 -27.31 -5.91 4.49
CA ALA A 151 -25.87 -5.79 4.65
C ALA A 151 -25.30 -6.88 5.57
N MET A 152 -24.00 -7.14 5.46
CA MET A 152 -23.28 -7.93 6.46
C MET A 152 -23.18 -7.18 7.80
N GLU A 153 -22.97 -7.91 8.89
CA GLU A 153 -22.86 -7.31 10.22
C GLU A 153 -21.62 -6.38 10.30
N MET A 154 -21.80 -5.25 10.98
CA MET A 154 -20.72 -4.34 11.35
C MET A 154 -20.47 -4.41 12.85
N THR A 155 -19.21 -4.62 13.25
CA THR A 155 -18.82 -4.58 14.66
C THR A 155 -17.59 -3.72 14.89
N LYS A 156 -17.34 -3.39 16.16
CA LYS A 156 -16.25 -2.50 16.57
C LYS A 156 -14.90 -3.21 16.39
N TRP A 157 -13.94 -2.53 15.76
CA TRP A 157 -12.57 -3.03 15.60
C TRP A 157 -11.80 -2.83 16.89
N PHE A 158 -11.65 -3.91 17.67
CA PHE A 158 -11.01 -3.89 18.99
C PHE A 158 -11.62 -2.81 19.91
N ASP A 159 -10.77 -2.04 20.60
CA ASP A 159 -11.15 -0.92 21.45
C ASP A 159 -11.28 0.41 20.69
N THR A 160 -11.06 0.42 19.38
CA THR A 160 -11.08 1.63 18.53
C THR A 160 -12.49 2.01 18.07
N ASN A 161 -12.72 3.27 17.73
CA ASN A 161 -14.03 3.70 17.18
C ASN A 161 -14.26 3.31 15.70
N TYR A 162 -13.36 2.53 15.11
CA TYR A 162 -13.52 2.02 13.75
C TYR A 162 -14.46 0.80 13.76
N HIS A 163 -15.32 0.68 12.76
CA HIS A 163 -16.20 -0.49 12.58
C HIS A 163 -15.78 -1.22 11.31
N TYR A 164 -15.75 -2.55 11.36
CA TYR A 164 -15.38 -3.41 10.23
C TYR A 164 -16.54 -4.34 9.88
N ILE A 165 -16.53 -4.88 8.65
CA ILE A 165 -17.53 -5.86 8.22
C ILE A 165 -17.11 -7.25 8.69
N VAL A 166 -17.94 -7.91 9.49
CA VAL A 166 -17.67 -9.26 10.01
C VAL A 166 -17.79 -10.28 8.87
N PRO A 167 -16.73 -11.03 8.53
CA PRO A 167 -16.83 -12.10 7.55
C PRO A 167 -17.74 -13.22 8.06
N GLU A 168 -18.69 -13.63 7.24
CA GLU A 168 -19.56 -14.78 7.50
C GLU A 168 -18.94 -16.02 6.86
N LEU A 169 -18.18 -16.76 7.68
CA LEU A 169 -17.49 -17.97 7.24
C LEU A 169 -18.26 -19.19 7.71
N GLY A 170 -18.47 -20.14 6.80
CA GLY A 170 -19.10 -21.43 7.08
C GLY A 170 -18.41 -22.56 6.31
N PRO A 171 -18.68 -23.82 6.66
CA PRO A 171 -18.07 -24.98 6.00
C PRO A 171 -18.41 -25.07 4.50
N GLU A 172 -19.52 -24.46 4.07
CA GLU A 172 -19.99 -24.45 2.68
C GLU A 172 -19.32 -23.36 1.81
N VAL A 173 -18.59 -22.42 2.42
CA VAL A 173 -17.96 -21.31 1.70
C VAL A 173 -16.81 -21.82 0.82
N LYS A 174 -16.94 -21.60 -0.49
CA LYS A 174 -15.90 -21.96 -1.46
C LYS A 174 -14.95 -20.79 -1.67
N PHE A 175 -13.79 -20.86 -1.03
CA PHE A 175 -12.73 -19.88 -1.24
C PHE A 175 -12.24 -19.91 -2.69
N SER A 176 -12.10 -18.74 -3.28
CA SER A 176 -11.51 -18.55 -4.60
C SER A 176 -10.85 -17.18 -4.69
N TYR A 177 -9.82 -17.07 -5.51
CA TYR A 177 -9.11 -15.81 -5.67
C TYR A 177 -9.94 -14.87 -6.57
N ALA A 178 -10.70 -13.98 -5.93
CA ALA A 178 -11.78 -13.23 -6.57
C ALA A 178 -11.56 -11.71 -6.63
N SER A 179 -10.47 -11.21 -6.07
CA SER A 179 -10.08 -9.79 -6.20
C SER A 179 -8.57 -9.65 -6.36
N HIS A 180 -8.14 -8.93 -7.39
CA HIS A 180 -6.74 -8.65 -7.69
C HIS A 180 -6.24 -7.34 -7.08
N LYS A 181 -7.04 -6.68 -6.24
CA LYS A 181 -6.78 -5.37 -5.65
C LYS A 181 -5.35 -5.20 -5.10
N ALA A 182 -4.87 -6.17 -4.31
CA ALA A 182 -3.54 -6.09 -3.71
C ALA A 182 -2.42 -6.07 -4.76
N VAL A 183 -2.56 -6.87 -5.82
CA VAL A 183 -1.59 -6.96 -6.92
C VAL A 183 -1.66 -5.71 -7.79
N ASP A 184 -2.85 -5.21 -8.07
CA ASP A 184 -3.05 -4.03 -8.92
C ASP A 184 -2.54 -2.77 -8.23
N GLU A 185 -2.80 -2.59 -6.93
CA GLU A 185 -2.23 -1.50 -6.15
C GLU A 185 -0.71 -1.58 -6.08
N TYR A 186 -0.15 -2.78 -5.94
CA TYR A 186 1.30 -2.97 -5.97
C TYR A 186 1.90 -2.57 -7.33
N LYS A 187 1.28 -2.99 -8.44
CA LYS A 187 1.72 -2.60 -9.79
C LYS A 187 1.58 -1.10 -10.02
N GLU A 188 0.47 -0.50 -9.59
CA GLU A 188 0.23 0.94 -9.68
C GLU A 188 1.31 1.71 -8.91
N ALA A 189 1.53 1.34 -7.65
CA ALA A 189 2.53 1.96 -6.81
C ALA A 189 3.94 1.79 -7.39
N LYS A 190 4.27 0.63 -7.96
CA LYS A 190 5.56 0.38 -8.62
C LYS A 190 5.76 1.23 -9.88
N SER A 191 4.69 1.60 -10.57
CA SER A 191 4.78 2.51 -11.73
C SER A 191 4.93 3.98 -11.32
N VAL A 192 4.39 4.36 -10.16
CA VAL A 192 4.43 5.74 -9.64
C VAL A 192 5.70 6.02 -8.84
N SER A 193 6.19 5.03 -8.09
CA SER A 193 7.35 5.14 -7.20
C SER A 193 8.47 4.24 -7.69
N TRP A 194 9.61 4.82 -8.06
CA TRP A 194 10.83 4.13 -8.47
C TRP A 194 11.53 3.40 -7.29
N LEU A 195 10.83 3.17 -6.19
CA LEU A 195 11.35 2.65 -4.93
C LEU A 195 10.90 1.20 -4.72
N ASP A 196 11.74 0.44 -4.01
CA ASP A 196 11.45 -0.93 -3.59
C ASP A 196 10.29 -0.92 -2.57
N LEU A 197 9.06 -0.92 -3.08
CA LEU A 197 7.86 -1.05 -2.29
C LEU A 197 7.86 -2.42 -1.62
N VAL A 198 7.95 -2.42 -0.29
CA VAL A 198 7.75 -3.61 0.52
C VAL A 198 6.67 -3.27 1.52
N SER A 199 5.51 -3.90 1.34
CA SER A 199 4.83 -4.61 2.44
C SER A 199 3.51 -5.19 1.95
N LEU A 200 3.50 -6.53 1.76
CA LEU A 200 2.30 -7.36 1.69
C LEU A 200 1.79 -7.73 3.11
N THR A 201 2.34 -7.09 4.16
CA THR A 201 2.20 -7.53 5.56
C THR A 201 0.78 -7.38 6.11
N TYR A 202 -0.06 -6.57 5.46
CA TYR A 202 -1.45 -6.36 5.87
C TYR A 202 -2.40 -7.53 5.63
N PHE A 203 -2.04 -8.45 4.73
CA PHE A 203 -2.88 -9.61 4.40
C PHE A 203 -3.10 -10.51 5.62
N VAL A 204 -2.04 -10.81 6.38
CA VAL A 204 -2.07 -11.82 7.45
C VAL A 204 -2.82 -11.29 8.67
N THR A 205 -2.60 -10.03 9.06
CA THR A 205 -3.21 -9.46 10.26
C THR A 205 -4.71 -9.25 10.09
N SER A 206 -5.16 -8.77 8.93
CA SER A 206 -6.60 -8.58 8.67
C SER A 206 -7.35 -9.92 8.61
N PHE A 207 -6.77 -10.95 7.99
CA PHE A 207 -7.40 -12.26 7.91
C PHE A 207 -7.48 -12.96 9.27
N CYS A 208 -6.38 -12.98 10.03
CA CYS A 208 -6.38 -13.56 11.37
C CYS A 208 -7.34 -12.81 12.31
N CYS A 209 -7.31 -11.47 12.34
CA CYS A 209 -8.22 -10.72 13.22
C CYS A 209 -9.69 -10.84 12.79
N GLY A 210 -9.98 -10.85 11.49
CA GLY A 210 -11.35 -11.06 10.98
C GLY A 210 -11.89 -12.46 11.32
N CYS A 211 -11.11 -13.51 11.04
CA CYS A 211 -11.52 -14.89 11.35
C CYS A 211 -11.59 -15.16 12.84
N ILE A 212 -10.60 -14.72 13.63
CA ILE A 212 -10.59 -14.93 15.09
C ILE A 212 -11.79 -14.22 15.73
N CYS A 213 -12.09 -12.99 15.32
CA CYS A 213 -13.21 -12.25 15.89
C CYS A 213 -14.56 -12.85 15.47
N SER A 214 -14.71 -13.34 14.22
CA SER A 214 -15.91 -14.10 13.81
C SER A 214 -16.06 -15.42 14.57
N ILE A 215 -14.97 -16.14 14.84
CA ILE A 215 -15.01 -17.41 15.60
C ILE A 215 -15.42 -17.15 17.06
N PHE A 216 -14.93 -16.07 17.69
CA PHE A 216 -15.29 -15.72 19.07
C PHE A 216 -16.68 -15.09 19.25
N LEU A 217 -17.34 -14.66 18.17
CA LEU A 217 -18.72 -14.14 18.23
C LEU A 217 -19.80 -15.23 18.10
N TYR A 218 -19.41 -16.46 17.75
CA TYR A 218 -20.32 -17.60 17.56
C TYR A 218 -20.15 -18.71 18.62
N GLU A 219 -19.41 -18.47 19.72
CA GLU A 219 -19.43 -19.25 20.97
C GLU A 219 -20.05 -18.44 22.12
#